data_AF-A0A7S3FV65-F1
#
_entry.id   AF-A0A7S3FV65-F1
#
_cell.length_a   1.000
_cell.length_b   1.000
_cell.length_c   1.000
_cell.angle_alpha   90.00
_cell.angle_beta   90.00
_cell.angle_gamma   90.00
#
_symmetry.space_group_name_H-M   'P 1'
#
loop_
_entity.id
_entity.type
_entity.pdbx_description
1 polymer ?
#
loop_
_entity_poly.entity_id
_entity_poly.type
_entity_poly.pdbx_seq_one_letter_code
_entity_poly.pdbx_strand_id
1 'polypeptide(L)'
;MSGDAIGMMEGAFFVSKGVIIDWINELLDLQLTKIEQCATGAVYCQIMDAIYPQTFSLGKIKWGAKFDYEFVENYKVLQNAFDKNGIKKHIDVDKLVKAKYQ
;
A
#
# COMPACT_ATOMS: atom_id res chain seq x y z
N MET A 1 -14.26 14.16 -7.28
CA MET A 1 -13.43 14.87 -6.27
C MET A 1 -12.94 13.78 -5.33
N SER A 2 -11.65 13.45 -5.23
CA SER A 2 -10.57 14.31 -4.78
C SER A 2 -9.25 13.95 -5.49
N GLY A 3 -8.77 14.88 -6.31
CA GLY A 3 -7.39 14.90 -6.79
C GLY A 3 -6.61 16.03 -6.12
N ASP A 4 -7.08 16.50 -4.96
CA ASP A 4 -6.41 17.56 -4.22
C ASP A 4 -5.10 16.97 -3.71
N ALA A 5 -4.00 17.49 -4.22
CA ALA A 5 -2.68 17.16 -3.74
C ALA A 5 -2.65 17.46 -2.23
N ILE A 6 -2.61 16.42 -1.41
CA ILE A 6 -2.46 16.51 0.04
C ILE A 6 -1.25 17.43 0.28
N GLY A 7 -1.51 18.66 0.72
CA GLY A 7 -0.49 19.67 0.90
C GLY A 7 0.48 19.25 2.00
N MET A 8 1.75 19.64 1.91
CA MET A 8 2.81 19.25 2.86
C MET A 8 2.58 19.66 4.33
N MET A 9 1.47 20.35 4.64
CA MET A 9 1.05 20.72 6.00
C MET A 9 -0.16 19.93 6.51
N GLU A 10 -0.65 18.96 5.74
CA GLU A 10 -1.80 18.15 6.13
C GLU A 10 -1.40 17.19 7.27
N GLY A 11 -2.29 17.01 8.26
CA GLY A 11 -2.00 16.28 9.49
C GLY A 11 -1.57 14.83 9.26
N ALA A 12 -1.93 14.22 8.13
CA ALA A 12 -1.51 12.87 7.77
C ALA A 12 0.01 12.72 7.63
N PHE A 13 0.74 13.81 7.35
CA PHE A 13 2.21 13.77 7.27
C PHE A 13 2.90 13.69 8.65
N PHE A 14 2.18 13.96 9.75
CA PHE A 14 2.74 14.00 11.11
C PHE A 14 2.22 12.86 12.00
N VAL A 15 1.73 11.77 11.39
CA VAL A 15 1.20 10.60 12.11
C VAL A 15 2.34 9.65 12.49
N SER A 16 2.32 9.15 13.73
CA SER A 16 3.31 8.17 14.18
C SER A 16 3.10 6.81 13.52
N LYS A 17 4.18 6.04 13.33
CA LYS A 17 4.11 4.68 12.77
C LYS A 17 3.16 3.73 13.50
N GLY A 18 3.02 3.87 14.83
CA GLY A 18 2.14 3.02 15.63
C GLY A 18 0.68 3.23 15.22
N VAL A 19 0.27 4.49 15.12
CA VAL A 19 -1.08 4.86 14.68
C VAL A 19 -1.37 4.35 13.27
N ILE A 20 -0.40 4.40 12.36
CA ILE A 20 -0.56 3.86 10.99
C ILE A 20 -0.76 2.34 11.03
N ILE A 21 0.05 1.63 11.82
CA ILE A 21 -0.05 0.17 11.96
C ILE A 21 -1.41 -0.22 12.57
N ASP A 22 -1.83 0.47 13.63
CA ASP A 22 -3.10 0.22 14.31
C ASP A 22 -4.27 0.44 13.36
N TRP A 23 -4.26 1.54 12.60
CA TRP A 23 -5.28 1.81 11.58
C TRP A 23 -5.34 0.72 10.50
N ILE A 24 -4.19 0.26 10.00
CA ILE A 24 -4.16 -0.83 9.00
C ILE A 24 -4.74 -2.12 9.59
N ASN A 25 -4.36 -2.44 10.82
CA ASN A 25 -4.84 -3.63 11.52
C ASN A 25 -6.36 -3.58 11.73
N GLU A 26 -6.90 -2.44 12.14
CA GLU A 26 -8.34 -2.25 12.31
C GLU A 26 -9.10 -2.30 10.99
N LEU A 27 -8.56 -1.69 9.93
CA LEU A 27 -9.21 -1.65 8.62
C LEU A 27 -9.28 -3.03 7.94
N LEU A 28 -8.22 -3.82 8.07
CA LEU A 28 -8.03 -5.05 7.30
C LEU A 28 -8.10 -6.33 8.13
N ASP A 29 -8.37 -6.21 9.43
CA ASP A 29 -8.33 -7.31 10.40
C ASP A 29 -6.98 -8.05 10.37
N LEU A 30 -5.90 -7.27 10.52
CA LEU A 30 -4.51 -7.77 10.50
C LEU A 30 -3.84 -7.64 11.87
N GLN A 31 -2.67 -8.27 12.00
CA GLN A 31 -1.82 -8.22 13.19
C GLN A 31 -0.39 -7.81 12.83
N LEU A 32 -0.26 -6.71 12.09
CA LEU A 32 1.03 -6.11 11.78
C LEU A 32 1.65 -5.56 13.06
N THR A 33 2.95 -5.82 13.23
CA THR A 33 3.76 -5.36 14.38
C THR A 33 4.87 -4.42 13.95
N LYS A 34 5.21 -4.44 12.65
CA LYS A 34 6.32 -3.71 12.04
C LYS A 34 5.86 -3.09 10.73
N ILE A 35 6.24 -1.84 10.49
CA ILE A 35 5.83 -1.10 9.29
C ILE A 35 6.43 -1.73 8.02
N GLU A 36 7.59 -2.35 8.16
CA GLU A 36 8.30 -3.08 7.10
C GLU A 36 7.48 -4.23 6.52
N GLN A 37 6.50 -4.77 7.24
CA GLN A 37 5.59 -5.79 6.72
C GLN A 37 4.70 -5.26 5.58
N CYS A 38 4.50 -3.94 5.51
CA CYS A 38 3.79 -3.29 4.40
C CYS A 38 4.63 -3.28 3.10
N ALA A 39 5.94 -3.52 3.19
CA ALA A 39 6.83 -3.53 2.02
C ALA A 39 6.44 -4.59 0.98
N THR A 40 5.72 -5.64 1.39
CA THR A 40 5.21 -6.70 0.51
C THR A 40 4.27 -6.19 -0.59
N GLY A 41 3.67 -5.01 -0.42
CA GLY A 41 2.68 -4.44 -1.33
C GLY A 41 1.27 -5.05 -1.22
N ALA A 42 1.10 -6.17 -0.53
CA ALA A 42 -0.19 -6.86 -0.40
C ALA A 42 -1.20 -6.03 0.42
N VAL A 43 -0.73 -5.42 1.51
CA VAL A 43 -1.53 -4.53 2.37
C VAL A 43 -2.08 -3.35 1.58
N TYR A 44 -1.24 -2.71 0.74
CA TYR A 44 -1.67 -1.60 -0.10
C TYR A 44 -2.67 -2.03 -1.17
N CYS A 45 -2.53 -3.23 -1.72
CA CYS A 45 -3.54 -3.79 -2.60
C CYS A 45 -4.87 -3.96 -1.85
N GLN A 46 -4.90 -4.50 -0.64
CA GLN A 46 -6.16 -4.61 0.13
C GLN A 46 -6.80 -3.25 0.41
N ILE A 47 -6.01 -2.25 0.81
CA ILE A 47 -6.53 -0.88 1.00
C ILE A 47 -7.16 -0.38 -0.32
N MET A 48 -6.50 -0.62 -1.45
CA MET A 48 -7.00 -0.21 -2.75
C MET A 48 -8.32 -0.92 -3.12
N ASP A 49 -8.50 -2.19 -2.76
CA ASP A 49 -9.77 -2.91 -2.96
C ASP A 49 -10.89 -2.40 -2.03
N ALA A 50 -10.56 -2.01 -0.80
CA ALA A 50 -11.52 -1.41 0.13
C ALA A 50 -12.03 -0.04 -0.36
N ILE A 51 -11.18 0.75 -1.03
CA ILE A 51 -11.55 2.07 -1.56
C ILE A 51 -12.18 1.94 -2.96
N TYR A 52 -11.62 1.09 -3.83
CA TYR A 52 -12.06 0.87 -5.21
C TYR A 52 -12.30 -0.62 -5.48
N PRO A 53 -13.42 -1.18 -4.98
CA PRO A 53 -13.73 -2.59 -5.13
C PRO A 53 -13.70 -3.04 -6.59
N GLN A 54 -13.27 -4.28 -6.83
CA GLN A 54 -13.25 -4.91 -8.16
C GLN A 54 -12.29 -4.31 -9.19
N THR A 55 -11.37 -3.43 -8.79
CA THR A 55 -10.36 -2.86 -9.71
C THR A 55 -9.39 -3.92 -10.26
N PHE A 56 -9.05 -4.91 -9.44
CA PHE A 56 -8.18 -6.03 -9.76
C PHE A 56 -8.67 -7.31 -9.08
N SER A 57 -8.10 -8.45 -9.45
CA SER A 57 -8.41 -9.73 -8.82
C SER A 57 -7.47 -9.96 -7.64
N LEU A 58 -8.02 -10.16 -6.44
CA LEU A 58 -7.27 -10.51 -5.23
C LEU A 58 -6.44 -11.79 -5.39
N GLY A 59 -6.85 -12.70 -6.30
CA GLY A 59 -6.10 -13.92 -6.61
C GLY A 59 -4.74 -13.67 -7.29
N LYS A 60 -4.49 -12.45 -7.79
CA LYS A 60 -3.18 -12.07 -8.36
C LYS A 60 -2.17 -11.65 -7.30
N ILE A 61 -2.62 -11.38 -6.07
CA ILE A 61 -1.75 -10.89 -4.98
C ILE A 61 -1.01 -12.07 -4.36
N LYS A 62 0.29 -11.91 -4.18
CA LYS A 62 1.16 -12.82 -3.44
C LYS A 62 1.10 -12.49 -1.95
N TRP A 63 0.14 -13.09 -1.25
CA TRP A 63 -0.08 -12.87 0.19
C TRP A 63 1.08 -13.36 1.07
N GLY A 64 1.70 -14.47 0.67
CA GLY A 64 2.83 -15.08 1.39
C GLY A 64 4.19 -14.69 0.82
N ALA A 65 4.30 -13.55 0.13
CA ALA A 65 5.54 -13.09 -0.48
C ALA A 65 6.64 -12.95 0.59
N LYS A 66 7.84 -13.44 0.26
CA LYS A 66 9.03 -13.38 1.13
C LYS A 66 10.23 -12.77 0.45
N PHE A 67 10.22 -12.71 -0.88
CA PHE A 67 11.34 -12.22 -1.67
C PHE A 67 10.97 -10.92 -2.41
N ASP A 68 11.96 -10.05 -2.60
CA ASP A 68 11.79 -8.73 -3.24
C ASP A 68 11.13 -8.83 -4.62
N TYR A 69 11.45 -9.85 -5.41
CA TYR A 69 10.85 -10.04 -6.74
C TYR A 69 9.34 -10.34 -6.66
N GLU A 70 8.87 -10.99 -5.59
CA GLU A 70 7.44 -11.22 -5.34
C GLU A 70 6.73 -9.94 -4.90
N PHE A 71 7.44 -9.07 -4.16
CA PHE A 71 6.90 -7.76 -3.78
C PHE A 71 6.69 -6.89 -5.03
N VAL A 72 7.64 -6.93 -5.98
CA VAL A 72 7.51 -6.24 -7.27
C VAL A 72 6.23 -6.67 -8.02
N GLU A 73 5.88 -7.96 -8.00
CA GLU A 73 4.63 -8.43 -8.61
C GLU A 73 3.39 -7.81 -7.97
N ASN A 74 3.35 -7.71 -6.64
CA ASN A 74 2.26 -7.04 -5.92
C ASN A 74 2.18 -5.54 -6.27
N TYR A 75 3.33 -4.84 -6.34
CA TYR A 75 3.34 -3.43 -6.74
C TYR A 75 2.88 -3.21 -8.18
N LYS A 76 3.12 -4.15 -9.11
CA LYS A 76 2.55 -4.09 -10.46
C LYS A 76 1.03 -4.20 -10.46
N VAL A 77 0.46 -5.00 -9.56
CA VAL A 77 -1.01 -5.06 -9.37
C VAL A 77 -1.53 -3.72 -8.86
N LEU A 78 -0.87 -3.14 -7.86
CA LEU A 78 -1.22 -1.83 -7.30
C LEU A 78 -1.13 -0.69 -8.32
N GLN A 79 -0.05 -0.64 -9.12
CA GLN A 79 0.12 0.38 -10.17
C GLN A 79 -0.99 0.28 -11.22
N ASN A 80 -1.31 -0.93 -11.68
CA ASN A 80 -2.45 -1.13 -12.59
C ASN A 80 -3.78 -0.66 -11.97
N ALA A 81 -3.94 -0.82 -10.65
CA ALA A 81 -5.11 -0.32 -9.94
C ALA A 81 -5.16 1.21 -9.92
N PHE A 82 -4.01 1.87 -9.72
CA PHE A 82 -3.89 3.32 -9.76
C PHE A 82 -4.24 3.85 -11.15
N ASP A 83 -3.67 3.26 -12.21
CA ASP A 83 -3.93 3.66 -13.59
C ASP A 83 -5.41 3.56 -13.95
N LYS A 84 -6.06 2.44 -13.59
CA LYS A 84 -7.50 2.23 -13.84
C LYS A 84 -8.40 3.23 -13.12
N ASN A 85 -8.00 3.69 -11.94
CA ASN A 85 -8.76 4.66 -11.14
C ASN A 85 -8.30 6.11 -11.38
N GLY A 86 -7.39 6.35 -12.33
CA GLY A 86 -6.89 7.69 -12.65
C GLY A 86 -6.00 8.33 -11.57
N ILE A 87 -5.42 7.53 -10.67
CA ILE A 87 -4.56 8.00 -9.58
C ILE A 87 -3.15 8.25 -10.12
N LYS A 88 -2.80 9.52 -10.31
CA LYS A 88 -1.49 9.95 -10.84
C LYS A 88 -0.46 10.14 -9.73
N LYS A 89 -0.19 9.09 -8.95
CA LYS A 89 0.83 9.10 -7.89
C LYS A 89 1.94 8.12 -8.23
N HIS A 90 3.18 8.63 -8.31
CA HIS A 90 4.36 7.79 -8.52
C HIS A 90 4.68 6.97 -7.27
N ILE A 91 4.87 5.66 -7.45
CA ILE A 91 5.28 4.70 -6.42
C ILE A 91 6.72 4.28 -6.71
N ASP A 92 7.64 4.58 -5.80
CA ASP A 92 9.06 4.19 -5.91
C ASP A 92 9.25 2.73 -5.44
N VAL A 93 8.89 1.80 -6.32
CA VAL A 93 8.88 0.35 -6.02
C VAL A 93 10.27 -0.13 -5.57
N ASP A 94 11.34 0.29 -6.24
CA ASP A 94 12.72 -0.16 -5.96
C ASP A 94 13.21 0.22 -4.56
N LYS A 95 12.66 1.30 -3.97
CA LYS A 95 12.92 1.66 -2.57
C LYS A 95 12.05 0.85 -1.62
N LEU A 96 10.76 0.71 -1.94
CA LEU A 96 9.80 0.06 -1.05
C LEU A 96 10.07 -1.43 -0.87
N VAL A 97 10.44 -2.14 -1.93
CA VAL A 97 10.70 -3.59 -1.87
C VAL A 97 11.89 -3.95 -0.98
N LYS A 98 12.81 -3.02 -0.73
CA LYS A 98 13.96 -3.23 0.15
C LYS A 98 13.58 -3.33 1.63
N ALA A 99 12.33 -2.99 1.98
CA ALA A 99 11.81 -3.03 3.35
C ALA A 99 12.71 -2.34 4.40
N LYS A 100 13.45 -1.31 3.98
CA LYS A 100 14.34 -0.55 4.87
C LYS A 100 13.61 0.66 5.41
N TYR A 101 13.51 0.73 6.73
CA TYR A 101 13.09 1.93 7.44
C TYR A 101 14.20 3.00 7.37
N GLN A 102 13.81 4.27 7.19
CA GLN A 102 14.72 5.43 7.12
C GLN A 102 14.87 6.11 8.47
#